data_AF-A0A4Q3RZT5-F1
#
_entry.id   AF-A0A4Q3RZT5-F1
#
_cell.length_a   1.000
_cell.length_b   1.000
_cell.length_c   1.000
_cell.angle_alpha   90.00
_cell.angle_beta   90.00
_cell.angle_gamma   90.00
#
_symmetry.space_group_name_H-M   'P 1'
#
loop_
_entity.id
_entity.type
_entity.pdbx_description
1 polymer ?
#
loop_
_entity_poly.entity_id
_entity_poly.type
_entity_poly.pdbx_seq_one_letter_code
_entity_poly.pdbx_strand_id
1 'polypeptide(L)'
;MTMRTGKGNSYWSVVSSVRFSGWAKLQLGDYYILTGKIWDASLAYSQVDKAFREDQLGEEARFRNAKLAYYRSDFEWAQGQLSVLKASTSELIANDAMYLSVLITENIPPDSVMTPLQRFAYADLLLFQNKDKEAEALLDSIAQAFPKHPLNDDILMLRSRLAVKHRDYKLALDYLRQVYEACKNCGKDDLLRDDALFRTADIYHHFLEQPVLAKQYYEQLILDFPGSTFVQTARQKLAELDNPEPVIP
;
A
#
# COMPACT_ATOMS: atom_id res chain seq x y z
N MET A 1 -53.21 -19.30 -19.79
CA MET A 1 -52.13 -20.05 -19.12
C MET A 1 -51.04 -20.30 -20.14
N THR A 2 -50.00 -19.46 -20.17
CA THR A 2 -48.66 -19.82 -20.67
C THR A 2 -47.69 -18.71 -20.25
N MET A 3 -46.84 -19.05 -19.28
CA MET A 3 -45.69 -18.25 -18.88
C MET A 3 -44.69 -18.16 -20.03
N ARG A 4 -44.05 -17.00 -20.22
CA ARG A 4 -42.77 -16.91 -20.90
C ARG A 4 -41.77 -16.26 -19.95
N THR A 5 -40.91 -17.10 -19.40
CA THR A 5 -39.85 -16.81 -18.43
C THR A 5 -38.73 -15.99 -19.06
N GLY A 6 -38.24 -14.99 -18.33
CA GLY A 6 -37.19 -14.07 -18.75
C GLY A 6 -35.82 -14.73 -18.92
N LYS A 7 -35.22 -14.54 -20.10
CA LYS A 7 -33.81 -14.81 -20.39
C LYS A 7 -32.98 -13.51 -20.28
N GLY A 8 -32.94 -12.92 -19.09
CA GLY A 8 -32.22 -11.66 -18.84
C GLY A 8 -31.04 -11.75 -17.87
N ASN A 9 -30.84 -12.88 -17.17
CA ASN A 9 -30.02 -12.88 -15.94
C ASN A 9 -28.82 -13.85 -15.92
N SER A 10 -28.52 -14.58 -17.00
CA SER A 10 -27.47 -15.61 -16.97
C SER A 10 -26.06 -15.05 -17.22
N TYR A 11 -25.88 -14.08 -18.11
CA TYR A 11 -24.57 -13.53 -18.44
C TYR A 11 -23.93 -12.76 -17.27
N TRP A 12 -24.71 -11.90 -16.60
CA TRP A 12 -24.23 -11.16 -15.43
C TRP A 12 -23.86 -12.07 -14.25
N SER A 13 -24.59 -13.17 -14.05
CA SER A 13 -24.28 -14.18 -13.02
C SER A 13 -22.99 -14.96 -13.31
N VAL A 14 -22.71 -15.23 -14.59
CA VAL A 14 -21.48 -15.96 -14.98
C VAL A 14 -20.28 -15.02 -14.90
N VAL A 15 -20.38 -13.78 -15.40
CA VAL A 15 -19.30 -12.78 -15.34
C VAL A 15 -18.94 -12.45 -13.88
N SER A 16 -19.94 -12.33 -12.98
CA SER A 16 -19.68 -12.12 -11.55
C SER A 16 -18.99 -13.35 -10.90
N SER A 17 -19.39 -14.57 -11.26
CA SER A 17 -18.76 -15.78 -10.73
C SER A 17 -17.30 -15.95 -11.16
N VAL A 18 -16.96 -15.55 -12.40
CA VAL A 18 -15.58 -15.60 -12.91
C VAL A 18 -14.69 -14.59 -12.17
N ARG A 19 -15.14 -13.33 -12.04
CA ARG A 19 -14.39 -12.32 -11.27
C ARG A 19 -14.21 -12.71 -9.80
N PHE A 20 -15.26 -13.26 -9.17
CA PHE A 20 -15.16 -13.76 -7.80
C PHE A 20 -14.13 -14.89 -7.68
N SER A 21 -14.08 -15.82 -8.64
CA SER A 21 -13.07 -16.88 -8.69
C SER A 21 -11.64 -16.32 -8.78
N GLY A 22 -11.43 -15.30 -9.63
CA GLY A 22 -10.16 -14.58 -9.73
C GLY A 22 -9.76 -13.94 -8.40
N TRP A 23 -10.66 -13.18 -7.79
CA TRP A 23 -10.44 -12.56 -6.48
C TRP A 23 -10.13 -13.60 -5.38
N ALA A 24 -10.92 -14.67 -5.27
CA ALA A 24 -10.71 -15.72 -4.28
C ALA A 24 -9.34 -16.40 -4.45
N LYS A 25 -8.87 -16.49 -5.69
CA LYS A 25 -7.55 -17.04 -6.01
C LYS A 25 -6.40 -16.09 -5.63
N LEU A 26 -6.60 -14.78 -5.73
CA LEU A 26 -5.66 -13.81 -5.14
C LEU A 26 -5.57 -13.98 -3.63
N GLN A 27 -6.71 -14.15 -2.94
CA GLN A 27 -6.73 -14.42 -1.50
C GLN A 27 -6.01 -15.73 -1.14
N LEU A 28 -6.16 -16.77 -1.97
CA LEU A 28 -5.40 -18.00 -1.81
C LEU A 28 -3.88 -17.78 -1.96
N GLY A 29 -3.46 -16.92 -2.89
CA GLY A 29 -2.08 -16.49 -3.02
C GLY A 29 -1.55 -15.83 -1.75
N ASP A 30 -2.33 -14.90 -1.17
CA ASP A 30 -1.97 -14.24 0.08
C ASP A 30 -1.83 -15.26 1.23
N TYR A 31 -2.76 -16.21 1.33
CA TYR A 31 -2.67 -17.31 2.29
C TYR A 31 -1.40 -18.16 2.11
N TYR A 32 -0.96 -18.38 0.87
CA TYR A 32 0.32 -19.06 0.63
C TYR A 32 1.52 -18.25 1.11
N ILE A 33 1.51 -16.92 1.01
CA ILE A 33 2.55 -16.08 1.63
C ILE A 33 2.53 -16.23 3.16
N LEU A 34 1.34 -16.21 3.78
CA LEU A 34 1.18 -16.41 5.24
C LEU A 34 1.80 -17.73 5.72
N THR A 35 1.70 -18.78 4.89
CA THR A 35 2.20 -20.13 5.20
C THR A 35 3.61 -20.41 4.67
N GLY A 36 4.29 -19.41 4.10
CA GLY A 36 5.66 -19.53 3.59
C GLY A 36 5.78 -20.25 2.24
N LYS A 37 4.67 -20.53 1.56
CA LYS A 37 4.61 -21.20 0.26
C LYS A 37 4.73 -20.20 -0.90
N ILE A 38 5.87 -19.51 -0.95
CA ILE A 38 6.07 -18.37 -1.87
C ILE A 38 5.88 -18.75 -3.35
N TRP A 39 6.30 -19.93 -3.77
CA TRP A 39 6.12 -20.37 -5.16
C TRP A 39 4.66 -20.66 -5.52
N ASP A 40 3.88 -21.20 -4.57
CA ASP A 40 2.44 -21.42 -4.75
C ASP A 40 1.69 -20.08 -4.84
N ALA A 41 2.11 -19.08 -4.04
CA ALA A 41 1.59 -17.72 -4.12
C ALA A 41 1.85 -17.10 -5.51
N SER A 42 3.10 -17.15 -5.98
CA SER A 42 3.48 -16.63 -7.30
C SER A 42 2.70 -17.31 -8.42
N LEU A 43 2.54 -18.64 -8.37
CA LEU A 43 1.75 -19.39 -9.34
C LEU A 43 0.27 -18.97 -9.32
N ALA A 44 -0.32 -18.80 -8.13
CA ALA A 44 -1.71 -18.37 -7.99
C ALA A 44 -1.92 -16.99 -8.62
N TYR A 45 -1.05 -16.02 -8.34
CA TYR A 45 -1.10 -14.69 -8.93
C TYR A 45 -0.91 -14.73 -10.45
N SER A 46 0.08 -15.46 -10.96
CA SER A 46 0.30 -15.59 -12.42
C SER A 46 -0.90 -16.21 -13.14
N GLN A 47 -1.63 -17.13 -12.49
CA GLN A 47 -2.85 -17.69 -13.06
C GLN A 47 -4.00 -16.68 -13.13
N VAL A 48 -4.10 -15.76 -12.17
CA VAL A 48 -5.07 -14.65 -12.21
C VAL A 48 -4.66 -13.64 -13.27
N ASP A 49 -3.41 -13.19 -13.29
CA ASP A 49 -2.87 -12.30 -14.32
C ASP A 49 -3.21 -12.82 -15.73
N LYS A 50 -2.90 -14.08 -16.02
CA LYS A 50 -3.19 -14.70 -17.32
C LYS A 50 -4.68 -14.72 -17.67
N ALA A 51 -5.56 -14.92 -16.68
CA ALA A 51 -7.00 -15.00 -16.89
C ALA A 51 -7.67 -13.62 -17.01
N PHE A 52 -7.06 -12.58 -16.45
CA PHE A 52 -7.63 -11.23 -16.31
C PHE A 52 -6.70 -10.15 -16.89
N ARG A 53 -6.02 -10.46 -18.00
CA ARG A 53 -4.86 -9.69 -18.50
C ARG A 53 -5.10 -8.18 -18.64
N GLU A 54 -6.26 -7.79 -19.15
CA GLU A 54 -6.62 -6.38 -19.40
C GLU A 54 -7.58 -5.81 -18.35
N ASP A 55 -7.77 -6.53 -17.24
CA ASP A 55 -8.68 -6.17 -16.15
C ASP A 55 -7.87 -5.77 -14.91
N GLN A 56 -8.47 -4.94 -14.05
CA GLN A 56 -7.89 -4.51 -12.78
C GLN A 56 -7.49 -5.71 -11.89
N LEU A 57 -8.20 -6.84 -11.97
CA LEU A 57 -7.79 -8.07 -11.25
C LEU A 57 -6.44 -8.63 -11.73
N GLY A 58 -6.13 -8.50 -13.03
CA GLY A 58 -4.83 -8.90 -13.56
C GLY A 58 -3.72 -7.93 -13.17
N GLU A 59 -4.02 -6.63 -13.13
CA GLU A 59 -3.09 -5.60 -12.64
C GLU A 59 -2.75 -5.81 -11.15
N GLU A 60 -3.77 -6.07 -10.32
CA GLU A 60 -3.60 -6.44 -8.91
C GLU A 60 -2.76 -7.73 -8.76
N ALA A 61 -3.02 -8.74 -9.60
CA ALA A 61 -2.24 -9.97 -9.60
C ALA A 61 -0.76 -9.73 -9.90
N ARG A 62 -0.46 -8.88 -10.91
CA ARG A 62 0.92 -8.49 -11.25
C ARG A 62 1.57 -7.71 -10.12
N PHE A 63 0.85 -6.78 -9.50
CA PHE A 63 1.36 -6.01 -8.37
C PHE A 63 1.72 -6.91 -7.18
N ARG A 64 0.83 -7.83 -6.80
CA ARG A 64 1.12 -8.82 -5.74
C ARG A 64 2.32 -9.69 -6.06
N ASN A 65 2.48 -10.10 -7.32
CA ASN A 65 3.63 -10.88 -7.73
C ASN A 65 4.92 -10.03 -7.70
N ALA A 66 4.88 -8.76 -8.12
CA ALA A 66 5.97 -7.79 -7.99
C ALA A 66 6.39 -7.62 -6.52
N LYS A 67 5.42 -7.48 -5.62
CA LYS A 67 5.65 -7.40 -4.17
C LYS A 67 6.28 -8.68 -3.62
N LEU A 68 5.88 -9.85 -4.13
CA LEU A 68 6.47 -11.13 -3.75
C LEU A 68 7.93 -11.29 -4.20
N ALA A 69 8.31 -10.72 -5.34
CA ALA A 69 9.70 -10.63 -5.75
C ALA A 69 10.50 -9.67 -4.88
N TYR A 70 9.92 -8.51 -4.54
CA TYR A 70 10.48 -7.59 -3.56
C TYR A 70 10.77 -8.28 -2.21
N TYR A 71 9.82 -9.04 -1.66
CA TYR A 71 10.03 -9.82 -0.41
C TYR A 71 11.18 -10.84 -0.50
N ARG A 72 11.44 -11.36 -1.70
CA ARG A 72 12.56 -12.28 -1.97
C ARG A 72 13.85 -11.57 -2.35
N SER A 73 13.90 -10.24 -2.26
CA SER A 73 15.02 -9.40 -2.69
C SER A 73 15.35 -9.49 -4.18
N ASP A 74 14.40 -9.94 -5.00
CA ASP A 74 14.49 -9.95 -6.46
C ASP A 74 14.02 -8.59 -7.01
N PHE A 75 14.80 -7.56 -6.69
CA PHE A 75 14.43 -6.16 -6.92
C PHE A 75 14.41 -5.79 -8.41
N GLU A 76 15.29 -6.39 -9.22
CA GLU A 76 15.30 -6.16 -10.67
C GLU A 76 14.01 -6.66 -11.31
N TRP A 77 13.59 -7.89 -10.96
CA TRP A 77 12.33 -8.43 -11.45
C TRP A 77 11.12 -7.63 -10.95
N ALA A 78 11.14 -7.24 -9.66
CA ALA A 78 10.09 -6.38 -9.10
C ALA A 78 9.99 -5.05 -9.87
N GLN A 79 11.10 -4.36 -10.12
CA GLN A 79 11.11 -3.10 -10.87
C GLN A 79 10.61 -3.27 -12.31
N GLY A 80 10.97 -4.37 -12.97
CA GLY A 80 10.45 -4.70 -14.30
C GLY A 80 8.92 -4.70 -14.33
N GLN A 81 8.27 -5.37 -13.37
CA GLN A 81 6.80 -5.39 -13.27
C GLN A 81 6.22 -4.02 -12.86
N LEU A 82 6.84 -3.35 -11.89
CA LEU A 82 6.36 -2.06 -11.38
C LEU A 82 6.42 -0.96 -12.44
N SER A 83 7.44 -0.97 -13.29
CA SER A 83 7.56 0.00 -14.39
C SER A 83 6.37 -0.04 -15.35
N VAL A 84 5.81 -1.22 -15.60
CA VAL A 84 4.61 -1.41 -16.43
C VAL A 84 3.36 -0.96 -15.67
N LEU A 85 3.25 -1.32 -14.39
CA LEU A 85 2.09 -1.01 -13.56
C LEU A 85 1.94 0.47 -13.23
N LYS A 86 3.04 1.24 -13.19
CA LYS A 86 2.99 2.70 -13.05
C LYS A 86 2.25 3.40 -14.21
N ALA A 87 2.12 2.74 -15.37
CA ALA A 87 1.34 3.22 -16.50
C ALA A 87 -0.07 2.61 -16.58
N SER A 88 -0.51 1.89 -15.53
CA SER A 88 -1.86 1.32 -15.44
C SER A 88 -2.93 2.40 -15.45
N THR A 89 -4.11 2.05 -15.97
CA THR A 89 -5.30 2.91 -15.90
C THR A 89 -5.99 2.85 -14.53
N SER A 90 -5.68 1.85 -13.70
CA SER A 90 -6.12 1.78 -12.32
C SER A 90 -5.23 2.68 -11.44
N GLU A 91 -5.78 3.83 -11.04
CA GLU A 91 -5.08 4.81 -10.21
C GLU A 91 -4.50 4.20 -8.93
N LEU A 92 -5.27 3.34 -8.25
CA LEU A 92 -4.80 2.67 -7.03
C LEU A 92 -3.57 1.78 -7.29
N ILE A 93 -3.58 0.98 -8.36
CA ILE A 93 -2.45 0.11 -8.70
C ILE A 93 -1.25 0.92 -9.17
N ALA A 94 -1.47 1.97 -9.95
CA ALA A 94 -0.40 2.86 -10.40
C ALA A 94 0.28 3.55 -9.21
N ASN A 95 -0.49 4.01 -8.23
CA ASN A 95 0.01 4.63 -7.00
C ASN A 95 0.82 3.62 -6.18
N ASP A 96 0.25 2.45 -5.87
CA ASP A 96 0.94 1.39 -5.10
C ASP A 96 2.23 0.93 -5.79
N ALA A 97 2.20 0.79 -7.12
CA ALA A 97 3.38 0.45 -7.91
C ALA A 97 4.44 1.54 -7.88
N MET A 98 4.03 2.81 -7.91
CA MET A 98 4.94 3.95 -7.78
C MET A 98 5.63 3.95 -6.42
N TYR A 99 4.90 3.78 -5.31
CA TYR A 99 5.48 3.70 -3.95
C TYR A 99 6.53 2.61 -3.85
N LEU A 100 6.20 1.37 -4.26
CA LEU A 100 7.15 0.27 -4.17
C LEU A 100 8.36 0.48 -5.09
N SER A 101 8.16 1.06 -6.27
CA SER A 101 9.24 1.38 -7.22
C SER A 101 10.20 2.44 -6.66
N VAL A 102 9.67 3.49 -6.01
CA VAL A 102 10.48 4.53 -5.37
C VAL A 102 11.25 3.95 -4.18
N LEU A 103 10.57 3.24 -3.28
CA LEU A 103 11.20 2.54 -2.14
C LEU A 103 12.40 1.70 -2.58
N ILE A 104 12.25 0.92 -3.66
CA ILE A 104 13.34 0.10 -4.19
C ILE A 104 14.44 0.99 -4.79
N THR A 105 14.10 1.99 -5.60
CA THR A 105 15.10 2.81 -6.32
C THR A 105 15.95 3.66 -5.37
N GLU A 106 15.33 4.31 -4.39
CA GLU A 106 16.00 5.23 -3.47
C GLU A 106 16.88 4.51 -2.43
N ASN A 107 16.61 3.22 -2.21
CA ASN A 107 17.31 2.39 -1.24
C ASN A 107 18.24 1.34 -1.87
N ILE A 108 18.45 1.40 -3.20
CA ILE A 108 19.55 0.68 -3.88
C ILE A 108 20.65 1.71 -4.19
N PRO A 109 21.65 1.85 -3.31
CA PRO A 109 22.78 2.73 -3.57
C PRO A 109 23.64 2.17 -4.72
N PRO A 110 24.15 3.02 -5.64
CA PRO A 110 24.99 2.57 -6.76
C PRO A 110 26.23 1.75 -6.36
N ASP A 111 26.81 2.05 -5.19
CA ASP A 111 28.10 1.50 -4.74
C ASP A 111 28.04 0.81 -3.35
N SER A 112 26.84 0.50 -2.83
CA SER A 112 26.70 -0.10 -1.49
C SER A 112 25.90 -1.40 -1.50
N VAL A 113 26.03 -2.16 -0.42
CA VAL A 113 25.43 -3.49 -0.28
C VAL A 113 23.92 -3.34 -0.08
N MET A 114 23.13 -4.14 -0.81
CA MET A 114 21.66 -4.14 -0.72
C MET A 114 21.12 -4.65 0.63
N THR A 115 21.99 -5.08 1.55
CA THR A 115 21.64 -5.68 2.84
C THR A 115 20.57 -4.90 3.63
N PRO A 116 20.61 -3.55 3.74
CA PRO A 116 19.55 -2.83 4.44
C PRO A 116 18.17 -3.05 3.80
N LEU A 117 18.05 -2.88 2.48
CA LEU A 117 16.80 -3.05 1.76
C LEU A 117 16.32 -4.51 1.76
N GLN A 118 17.22 -5.48 1.67
CA GLN A 118 16.89 -6.91 1.76
C GLN A 118 16.28 -7.26 3.13
N ARG A 119 16.91 -6.78 4.21
CA ARG A 119 16.40 -6.98 5.58
C ARG A 119 15.07 -6.28 5.79
N PHE A 120 14.91 -5.08 5.23
CA PHE A 120 13.66 -4.33 5.31
C PHE A 120 12.52 -5.02 4.55
N ALA A 121 12.78 -5.48 3.33
CA ALA A 121 11.80 -6.25 2.55
C ALA A 121 11.37 -7.53 3.28
N TYR A 122 12.32 -8.18 3.97
CA TYR A 122 12.00 -9.32 4.82
C TYR A 122 11.18 -8.93 6.06
N ALA A 123 11.43 -7.78 6.67
CA ALA A 123 10.59 -7.25 7.76
C ALA A 123 9.16 -6.98 7.28
N ASP A 124 8.96 -6.38 6.09
CA ASP A 124 7.63 -6.18 5.49
C ASP A 124 6.93 -7.53 5.20
N LEU A 125 7.67 -8.57 4.77
CA LEU A 125 7.12 -9.92 4.66
C LEU A 125 6.67 -10.47 6.04
N LEU A 126 7.47 -10.29 7.09
CA LEU A 126 7.11 -10.72 8.44
C LEU A 126 5.83 -10.03 8.92
N LEU A 127 5.68 -8.73 8.66
CA LEU A 127 4.45 -7.98 8.94
C LEU A 127 3.25 -8.52 8.17
N PHE A 128 3.43 -8.84 6.88
CA PHE A 128 2.40 -9.50 6.09
C PHE A 128 1.99 -10.84 6.73
N GLN A 129 2.97 -11.60 7.26
CA GLN A 129 2.76 -12.86 7.96
C GLN A 129 2.23 -12.72 9.40
N ASN A 130 1.92 -11.50 9.87
CA ASN A 130 1.54 -11.20 11.25
C ASN A 130 2.61 -11.58 12.30
N LYS A 131 3.88 -11.61 11.90
CA LYS A 131 5.05 -11.81 12.76
C LYS A 131 5.59 -10.47 13.23
N ASP A 132 4.73 -9.73 13.91
CA ASP A 132 4.93 -8.30 14.22
C ASP A 132 6.15 -8.09 15.12
N LYS A 133 6.39 -8.98 16.09
CA LYS A 133 7.54 -8.89 17.00
C LYS A 133 8.87 -9.15 16.30
N GLU A 134 8.90 -10.16 15.43
CA GLU A 134 10.09 -10.47 14.65
C GLU A 134 10.41 -9.36 13.65
N ALA A 135 9.38 -8.79 13.02
CA ALA A 135 9.54 -7.63 12.14
C ALA A 135 10.11 -6.43 12.91
N GLU A 136 9.54 -6.07 14.06
CA GLU A 136 9.99 -4.92 14.85
C GLU A 136 11.45 -5.07 15.30
N ALA A 137 11.83 -6.26 15.80
CA ALA A 137 13.22 -6.54 16.19
C ALA A 137 14.19 -6.43 15.00
N LEU A 138 13.75 -6.83 13.81
CA LEU A 138 14.55 -6.68 12.59
C LEU A 138 14.68 -5.21 12.17
N LEU A 139 13.59 -4.44 12.20
CA LEU A 139 13.58 -3.01 11.92
C LEU A 139 14.49 -2.24 12.88
N ASP A 140 14.43 -2.53 14.18
CA ASP A 140 15.35 -1.99 15.19
C ASP A 140 16.81 -2.25 14.83
N SER A 141 17.12 -3.49 14.47
CA SER A 141 18.48 -3.88 14.11
C SER A 141 18.97 -3.22 12.82
N ILE A 142 18.08 -2.92 11.86
CA ILE A 142 18.43 -2.15 10.66
C ILE A 142 18.74 -0.70 11.04
N ALA A 143 17.85 -0.05 11.80
CA ALA A 143 18.02 1.35 12.22
C ALA A 143 19.29 1.55 13.06
N GLN A 144 19.62 0.60 13.95
CA GLN A 144 20.85 0.65 14.75
C GLN A 144 22.12 0.45 13.92
N ALA A 145 22.09 -0.48 12.95
CA ALA A 145 23.24 -0.77 12.10
C ALA A 145 23.47 0.32 11.03
N PHE A 146 22.40 0.97 10.57
CA PHE A 146 22.42 1.93 9.47
C PHE A 146 21.70 3.25 9.83
N PRO A 147 22.12 3.97 10.89
CA PRO A 147 21.38 5.10 11.45
C PRO A 147 21.30 6.35 10.55
N LYS A 148 22.03 6.37 9.43
CA LYS A 148 22.04 7.47 8.46
C LYS A 148 21.52 7.06 7.07
N HIS A 149 20.98 5.86 6.96
CA HIS A 149 20.48 5.34 5.69
C HIS A 149 19.10 5.95 5.36
N PRO A 150 18.80 6.28 4.09
CA PRO A 150 17.50 6.83 3.67
C PRO A 150 16.29 6.00 4.14
N LEU A 151 16.42 4.67 4.04
CA LEU A 151 15.47 3.67 4.57
C LEU A 151 14.93 3.89 5.99
N ASN A 152 15.58 4.69 6.84
CA ASN A 152 15.04 4.98 8.17
C ASN A 152 13.67 5.67 8.11
N ASP A 153 13.39 6.46 7.07
CA ASP A 153 12.08 7.10 6.88
C ASP A 153 11.02 6.06 6.50
N ASP A 154 11.39 5.09 5.65
CA ASP A 154 10.55 3.93 5.32
C ASP A 154 10.27 3.03 6.54
N ILE A 155 11.26 2.88 7.44
CA ILE A 155 11.10 2.15 8.71
C ILE A 155 10.06 2.84 9.59
N LEU A 156 10.13 4.16 9.73
CA LEU A 156 9.13 4.93 10.47
C LEU A 156 7.73 4.79 9.85
N MET A 157 7.62 4.76 8.52
CA MET A 157 6.35 4.51 7.82
C MET A 157 5.80 3.09 8.01
N LEU A 158 6.65 2.06 8.08
CA LEU A 158 6.18 0.71 8.46
C LEU A 158 5.72 0.67 9.92
N ARG A 159 6.46 1.32 10.82
CA ARG A 159 6.13 1.39 12.24
C ARG A 159 4.82 2.13 12.50
N SER A 160 4.54 3.21 11.78
CA SER A 160 3.26 3.90 11.89
C SER A 160 2.09 2.99 11.52
N ARG A 161 2.21 2.24 10.42
CA ARG A 161 1.21 1.25 9.99
C ARG A 161 1.03 0.14 11.03
N LEU A 162 2.12 -0.35 11.62
CA LEU A 162 2.08 -1.35 12.68
C LEU A 162 1.40 -0.80 13.95
N ALA A 163 1.69 0.44 14.34
CA ALA A 163 1.06 1.09 15.48
C ALA A 163 -0.45 1.28 15.25
N VAL A 164 -0.88 1.68 14.04
CA VAL A 164 -2.31 1.72 13.66
C VAL A 164 -2.94 0.33 13.76
N LYS A 165 -2.29 -0.73 13.25
CA LYS A 165 -2.76 -2.12 13.36
C LYS A 165 -3.01 -2.53 14.83
N HIS A 166 -2.15 -2.07 15.74
CA HIS A 166 -2.28 -2.31 17.19
C HIS A 166 -3.16 -1.28 17.91
N ARG A 167 -3.78 -0.34 17.20
CA ARG A 167 -4.61 0.74 17.74
C ARG A 167 -3.85 1.70 18.66
N ASP A 168 -2.52 1.73 18.58
CA ASP A 168 -1.70 2.74 19.24
C ASP A 168 -1.57 3.96 18.33
N TYR A 169 -2.66 4.70 18.20
CA TYR A 169 -2.74 5.86 17.31
C TYR A 169 -1.80 6.98 17.73
N LYS A 170 -1.49 7.10 19.03
CA LYS A 170 -0.54 8.10 19.53
C LYS A 170 0.87 7.79 19.02
N LEU A 171 1.29 6.54 19.12
CA LEU A 171 2.58 6.11 18.60
C LEU A 171 2.63 6.20 17.07
N ALA A 172 1.55 5.86 16.39
CA ALA A 172 1.45 6.03 14.94
C ALA A 172 1.66 7.49 14.51
N LEU A 173 0.96 8.44 15.16
CA LEU A 173 1.10 9.87 14.91
C LEU A 173 2.52 10.37 15.21
N ASP A 174 3.19 9.84 16.23
CA ASP A 174 4.57 10.18 16.53
C ASP A 174 5.52 9.75 15.40
N TYR A 175 5.39 8.52 14.91
CA TYR A 175 6.18 8.05 13.77
C TYR A 175 5.91 8.86 12.49
N LEU A 176 4.64 9.17 12.19
CA LEU A 176 4.28 9.97 11.00
C LEU A 176 4.84 11.40 11.10
N ARG A 177 4.84 12.00 12.30
CA ARG A 177 5.50 13.28 12.53
C ARG A 177 6.99 13.19 12.26
N GLN A 178 7.66 12.15 12.74
CA GLN A 178 9.10 11.96 12.50
C GLN A 178 9.39 11.86 11.00
N VAL A 179 8.60 11.11 10.24
CA VAL A 179 8.71 11.04 8.77
C VAL A 179 8.55 12.42 8.14
N TYR A 180 7.51 13.16 8.55
CA TYR A 180 7.25 14.50 8.02
C TYR A 180 8.40 15.49 8.31
N GLU A 181 9.07 15.34 9.44
CA GLU A 181 10.18 16.20 9.89
C GLU A 181 11.56 15.75 9.41
N ALA A 182 11.72 14.47 9.05
CA ALA A 182 13.00 13.86 8.69
C ALA A 182 13.67 14.56 7.50
N CYS A 183 12.88 14.98 6.50
CA CYS A 183 13.41 15.70 5.36
C CYS A 183 12.83 17.11 5.13
N LYS A 184 13.36 18.09 5.88
CA LYS A 184 13.02 19.52 5.72
C LYS A 184 13.49 20.13 4.37
N ASN A 185 14.42 19.49 3.67
CA ASN A 185 15.04 20.02 2.44
C ASN A 185 14.79 19.17 1.18
N CYS A 186 13.95 18.12 1.24
CA CYS A 186 13.71 17.20 0.10
C CYS A 186 12.85 17.80 -1.03
N GLY A 187 12.37 19.04 -0.90
CA GLY A 187 11.50 19.67 -1.89
C GLY A 187 10.04 19.23 -1.78
N LYS A 188 9.25 19.51 -2.82
CA LYS A 188 7.80 19.26 -2.89
C LYS A 188 7.42 17.88 -3.43
N ASP A 189 8.41 17.07 -3.79
CA ASP A 189 8.26 15.77 -4.45
C ASP A 189 8.56 14.59 -3.49
N ASP A 190 8.50 14.84 -2.18
CA ASP A 190 8.78 13.83 -1.16
C ASP A 190 7.53 12.98 -0.88
N LEU A 191 7.52 11.79 -1.50
CA LEU A 191 6.45 10.79 -1.48
C LEU A 191 6.15 10.21 -0.08
N LEU A 192 7.05 10.35 0.89
CA LEU A 192 6.76 9.87 2.26
C LEU A 192 6.11 10.97 3.10
N ARG A 193 6.39 12.25 2.82
CA ARG A 193 5.85 13.37 3.60
C ARG A 193 4.37 13.62 3.29
N ASP A 194 3.96 13.50 2.03
CA ASP A 194 2.55 13.61 1.65
C ASP A 194 1.73 12.42 2.17
N ASP A 195 2.25 11.19 2.10
CA ASP A 195 1.65 10.00 2.73
C ASP A 195 1.56 10.16 4.24
N ALA A 196 2.59 10.71 4.89
CA ALA A 196 2.55 10.97 6.33
C ALA A 196 1.44 11.95 6.73
N LEU A 197 1.22 13.02 5.97
CA LEU A 197 0.11 13.96 6.18
C LEU A 197 -1.25 13.29 5.94
N PHE A 198 -1.39 12.56 4.84
CA PHE A 198 -2.65 11.86 4.52
C PHE A 198 -3.03 10.87 5.62
N ARG A 199 -2.08 10.01 6.05
CA ARG A 199 -2.30 9.05 7.13
C ARG A 199 -2.59 9.72 8.46
N THR A 200 -1.93 10.85 8.75
CA THR A 200 -2.20 11.64 9.96
C THR A 200 -3.65 12.13 9.96
N ALA A 201 -4.12 12.68 8.84
CA ALA A 201 -5.50 13.12 8.68
C ALA A 201 -6.50 11.95 8.84
N ASP A 202 -6.23 10.81 8.19
CA ASP A 202 -7.05 9.60 8.30
C ASP A 202 -7.14 9.09 9.75
N ILE A 203 -6.05 9.15 10.51
CA ILE A 203 -6.07 8.75 11.93
C ILE A 203 -6.96 9.67 12.75
N TYR A 204 -6.84 10.98 12.57
CA TYR A 204 -7.71 11.94 13.26
C TYR A 204 -9.17 11.78 12.84
N HIS A 205 -9.42 11.50 11.57
CA HIS A 205 -10.78 11.35 11.05
C HIS A 205 -11.45 10.08 11.57
N HIS A 206 -10.85 8.92 11.32
CA HIS A 206 -11.54 7.63 11.45
C HIS A 206 -11.28 6.91 12.77
N PHE A 207 -10.20 7.23 13.48
CA PHE A 207 -9.82 6.49 14.69
C PHE A 207 -9.93 7.33 15.97
N LEU A 208 -9.63 8.63 15.88
CA LEU A 208 -9.68 9.54 17.03
C LEU A 208 -10.90 10.45 17.03
N GLU A 209 -11.71 10.43 15.98
CA GLU A 209 -12.93 11.23 15.83
C GLU A 209 -12.70 12.72 16.11
N GLN A 210 -11.57 13.24 15.62
CA GLN A 210 -11.14 14.64 15.74
C GLN A 210 -11.19 15.33 14.36
N PRO A 211 -12.39 15.64 13.84
CA PRO A 211 -12.57 16.12 12.46
C PRO A 211 -11.90 17.48 12.21
N VAL A 212 -11.79 18.33 13.22
CA VAL A 212 -11.11 19.64 13.09
C VAL A 212 -9.63 19.46 12.76
N LEU A 213 -8.95 18.52 13.44
CA LEU A 213 -7.55 18.22 13.15
C LEU A 213 -7.42 17.51 11.80
N ALA A 214 -8.30 16.56 11.50
CA ALA A 214 -8.31 15.89 10.20
C ALA A 214 -8.39 16.89 9.04
N LYS A 215 -9.29 17.88 9.11
CA LYS A 215 -9.42 18.95 8.12
C LYS A 215 -8.10 19.71 7.94
N GLN A 216 -7.46 20.14 9.03
CA GLN A 216 -6.19 20.86 8.98
C GLN A 216 -5.11 20.08 8.22
N TYR A 217 -4.98 18.77 8.46
CA TYR A 217 -3.98 17.95 7.79
C TYR A 217 -4.32 17.66 6.32
N TYR A 218 -5.59 17.43 5.97
CA TYR A 218 -5.98 17.30 4.55
C TYR A 218 -5.79 18.61 3.78
N GLU A 219 -6.14 19.76 4.37
CA GLU A 219 -5.89 21.08 3.78
C GLU A 219 -4.40 21.31 3.57
N GLN A 220 -3.58 21.01 4.58
CA GLN A 220 -2.13 21.13 4.49
C GLN A 220 -1.56 20.27 3.36
N LEU A 221 -2.00 19.02 3.24
CA LEU A 221 -1.60 18.13 2.14
C LEU A 221 -1.90 18.74 0.77
N ILE A 222 -3.10 19.29 0.58
CA ILE A 222 -3.53 19.89 -0.70
C ILE A 222 -2.70 21.13 -1.05
N LEU A 223 -2.34 21.95 -0.05
CA LEU A 223 -1.62 23.20 -0.23
C LEU A 223 -0.11 22.97 -0.42
N ASP A 224 0.48 22.12 0.42
CA ASP A 224 1.93 21.90 0.47
C ASP A 224 2.39 20.91 -0.62
N PHE A 225 1.55 19.94 -1.00
CA PHE A 225 1.86 18.86 -1.95
C PHE A 225 0.84 18.76 -3.10
N PRO A 226 0.71 19.78 -3.96
CA PRO A 226 -0.29 19.80 -5.04
C PRO A 226 -0.09 18.70 -6.09
N GLY A 227 1.09 18.07 -6.14
CA GLY A 227 1.40 16.92 -7.01
C GLY A 227 1.19 15.55 -6.36
N SER A 228 0.75 15.49 -5.10
CA SER A 228 0.54 14.24 -4.38
C SER A 228 -0.58 13.40 -5.03
N THR A 229 -0.37 12.08 -5.04
CA THR A 229 -1.40 11.11 -5.45
C THR A 229 -2.64 11.13 -4.54
N PHE A 230 -2.53 11.73 -3.35
CA PHE A 230 -3.64 11.83 -2.39
C PHE A 230 -4.49 13.09 -2.52
N VAL A 231 -4.14 14.07 -3.36
CA VAL A 231 -4.84 15.38 -3.41
C VAL A 231 -6.34 15.22 -3.69
N GLN A 232 -6.72 14.35 -4.63
CA GLN A 232 -8.14 14.18 -4.98
C GLN A 232 -8.90 13.50 -3.84
N THR A 233 -8.32 12.45 -3.25
CA THR A 233 -8.89 11.77 -2.08
C THR A 233 -9.03 12.72 -0.90
N ALA A 234 -8.02 13.54 -0.61
CA ALA A 234 -8.05 14.53 0.46
C ALA A 234 -9.17 15.57 0.24
N ARG A 235 -9.40 16.03 -0.99
CA ARG A 235 -10.51 16.94 -1.33
C ARG A 235 -11.88 16.29 -1.10
N GLN A 236 -12.02 15.02 -1.48
CA GLN A 236 -13.25 14.26 -1.23
C GLN A 236 -13.51 14.12 0.28
N LYS A 237 -12.47 13.76 1.05
CA LYS A 237 -12.55 13.66 2.51
C LYS A 237 -12.88 14.98 3.21
N LEU A 238 -12.32 16.10 2.74
CA LEU A 238 -12.70 17.43 3.22
C LEU A 238 -14.17 17.74 2.95
N ALA A 239 -14.66 17.46 1.73
CA ALA A 239 -16.05 17.68 1.39
C ALA A 239 -17.01 16.83 2.24
N GLU A 240 -16.66 15.56 2.51
CA GLU A 240 -17.39 14.67 3.43
C GLU A 240 -17.46 15.26 4.85
N LEU A 241 -16.36 15.83 5.34
CA LEU A 241 -16.26 16.42 6.67
C LEU A 241 -16.95 17.79 6.80
N ASP A 242 -17.13 18.51 5.70
CA ASP A 242 -17.86 19.80 5.65
C ASP A 242 -19.37 19.60 5.51
N ASN A 243 -19.78 18.56 4.78
CA ASN A 243 -21.18 18.20 4.56
C ASN A 243 -21.38 16.73 4.94
N PRO A 244 -21.42 16.39 6.24
CA PRO A 244 -21.69 15.03 6.66
C PRO A 244 -23.08 14.63 6.15
N GLU A 245 -23.16 13.62 5.27
CA GLU A 245 -24.46 13.07 4.88
C GLU A 245 -25.24 12.65 6.13
N PRO A 246 -26.56 12.90 6.19
CA PRO A 246 -27.34 12.46 7.33
C PRO A 246 -27.21 10.94 7.43
N VAL A 247 -26.72 10.46 8.58
CA VAL A 247 -26.71 9.02 8.90
C VAL A 247 -28.16 8.55 8.87
N ILE A 248 -28.54 7.83 7.81
CA ILE A 248 -29.87 7.22 7.72
C ILE A 248 -29.86 6.06 8.73
N PRO A 249 -30.69 6.11 9.78
CA PRO A 249 -30.71 5.11 10.84
C PRO A 249 -31.23 3.74 10.37
#